data_AF-A0A5C6MNH3-F1
#
_entry.id   AF-A0A5C6MNH3-F1
#
_cell.length_a   1.000
_cell.length_b   1.000
_cell.length_c   1.000
_cell.angle_alpha   90.00
_cell.angle_beta   90.00
_cell.angle_gamma   90.00
#
_symmetry.space_group_name_H-M   'P 1'
#
loop_
_entity.id
_entity.type
_entity.pdbx_description
1 polymer ?
#
loop_
_entity_poly.entity_id
_entity_poly.type
_entity_poly.pdbx_seq_one_letter_code
_entity_poly.pdbx_strand_id
1 'polypeptide(L)'
;MEPKKQWFSKLKDAFSNSPLAPNVAFGFILTGLEKLLELEFECPCNPTWNRSFSKAFFIIPAILAFILMLSIQGCRCDEWFMKTVSSFVPAIVWLILLFFDGQYFTCAMTDWKGRFVLIDKAAPKKWCEPISEGNYTRQELMLRSLEWIGMSQ
;
A
#
# COMPACT_ATOMS: atom_id res chain seq x y z
N MET A 1 -4.38 5.56 37.07
CA MET A 1 -4.38 6.00 35.65
C MET A 1 -3.83 4.86 34.82
N GLU A 2 -4.57 4.40 33.80
CA GLU A 2 -4.18 3.23 33.01
C GLU A 2 -2.93 3.50 32.16
N PRO A 3 -1.98 2.54 32.07
CA PRO A 3 -0.73 2.70 31.32
C PRO A 3 -0.96 3.03 29.83
N LYS A 4 -2.06 2.54 29.24
CA LYS A 4 -2.48 2.88 27.87
C LYS A 4 -2.74 4.37 27.69
N LYS A 5 -3.42 5.03 28.63
CA LYS A 5 -3.73 6.47 28.56
C LYS A 5 -2.47 7.33 28.67
N GLN A 6 -1.53 6.92 29.53
CA GLN A 6 -0.25 7.62 29.70
C GLN A 6 0.67 7.47 28.50
N TRP A 7 0.68 6.31 27.85
CA TRP A 7 1.43 6.11 26.61
C TRP A 7 0.84 6.94 25.47
N PHE A 8 -0.48 6.94 25.32
CA PHE A 8 -1.18 7.72 24.30
C PHE A 8 -0.97 9.23 24.46
N SER A 9 -0.95 9.75 25.69
CA SER A 9 -0.73 11.18 25.94
C SER A 9 0.69 11.61 25.59
N LYS A 10 1.71 10.81 25.93
CA LYS A 10 3.10 11.07 25.52
C LYS A 10 3.28 11.05 24.01
N LEU A 11 2.59 10.12 23.33
CA LEU A 11 2.64 9.98 21.88
C LEU A 11 2.01 11.20 21.18
N LYS A 12 0.87 11.68 21.71
CA LYS A 12 0.21 12.89 21.27
C LYS A 12 1.07 14.14 21.48
N ASP A 13 1.74 14.23 22.62
CA ASP A 13 2.60 15.37 22.96
C ASP A 13 3.85 15.43 22.06
N ALA A 14 4.47 14.27 21.78
CA ALA A 14 5.58 14.17 20.83
C ALA A 14 5.18 14.56 19.40
N PHE A 15 3.95 14.24 18.99
CA PHE A 15 3.42 14.63 17.68
C PHE A 15 3.14 16.13 17.58
N SER A 16 2.72 16.77 18.68
CA SER A 16 2.40 18.19 18.72
C SER A 16 3.62 19.11 18.79
N ASN A 17 4.72 18.65 19.41
CA ASN A 17 5.90 19.49 19.68
C ASN A 17 6.93 19.49 18.52
N SER A 18 6.82 18.60 17.55
CA SER A 18 7.74 18.57 16.40
C SER A 18 7.07 17.87 15.20
N PRO A 19 6.61 18.59 14.16
CA PRO A 19 5.93 17.95 13.02
C PRO A 19 6.87 17.12 12.12
N LEU A 20 8.19 17.30 12.18
CA LEU A 20 9.14 16.65 11.25
C LEU A 20 9.62 15.25 11.69
N ALA A 21 10.07 15.09 12.94
CA ALA A 21 10.58 13.80 13.44
C ALA A 21 9.56 12.64 13.48
N PRO A 22 8.29 12.82 13.91
CA PRO A 22 7.29 11.76 13.90
C PRO A 22 6.85 11.40 12.49
N ASN A 23 6.79 12.35 11.55
CA ASN A 23 6.45 12.04 10.16
C ASN A 23 7.48 11.11 9.49
N VAL A 24 8.77 11.28 9.80
CA VAL A 24 9.83 10.36 9.34
C VAL A 24 9.65 8.97 9.94
N ALA A 25 9.36 8.87 11.25
CA ALA A 25 9.10 7.60 11.91
C ALA A 25 7.85 6.90 11.32
N PHE A 26 6.77 7.65 11.06
CA PHE A 26 5.58 7.14 10.39
C PHE A 26 5.88 6.65 8.98
N GLY A 27 6.70 7.36 8.21
CA GLY A 27 7.15 6.90 6.89
C GLY A 27 7.90 5.57 6.96
N PHE A 28 8.79 5.40 7.95
CA PHE A 28 9.52 4.15 8.15
C PHE A 28 8.59 2.98 8.52
N ILE A 29 7.61 3.24 9.40
CA ILE A 29 6.60 2.24 9.78
C ILE A 29 5.74 1.85 8.58
N LEU A 30 5.26 2.83 7.80
CA LEU A 30 4.45 2.59 6.60
C LEU A 30 5.22 1.79 5.55
N THR A 31 6.52 2.08 5.37
CA THR A 31 7.38 1.32 4.46
C THR A 31 7.55 -0.12 4.94
N GLY A 32 7.81 -0.33 6.24
CA GLY A 32 7.91 -1.68 6.79
C GLY A 32 6.60 -2.48 6.67
N LEU A 33 5.46 -1.81 6.86
CA LEU A 33 4.14 -2.42 6.68
C LEU A 33 3.87 -2.77 5.21
N GLU A 34 4.25 -1.89 4.28
CA GLU A 34 4.16 -2.16 2.84
C GLU A 34 4.98 -3.40 2.47
N LYS A 35 6.23 -3.51 2.91
CA LYS A 35 7.04 -4.72 2.66
C LYS A 35 6.50 -5.99 3.29
N LEU A 36 5.85 -5.89 4.44
CA LEU A 36 5.19 -7.04 5.06
C LEU A 36 3.96 -7.49 4.25
N LEU A 37 3.12 -6.54 3.81
CA LEU A 37 1.97 -6.85 2.96
C LEU A 37 2.39 -7.34 1.58
N GLU A 38 3.45 -6.75 1.00
CA GLU A 38 4.02 -7.21 -0.26
C GLU A 38 4.42 -8.67 -0.13
N LEU A 39 5.10 -9.06 0.96
CA LEU A 39 5.55 -10.43 1.18
C LEU A 39 4.37 -11.42 1.23
N GLU A 40 3.29 -11.09 1.93
CA GLU A 40 2.10 -11.93 2.06
C GLU A 40 1.15 -11.86 0.85
N PHE A 41 1.30 -10.86 -0.01
CA PHE A 41 0.38 -10.67 -1.13
C PHE A 41 0.53 -11.75 -2.20
N GLU A 42 -0.60 -12.41 -2.50
CA GLU A 42 -0.76 -13.34 -3.62
C GLU A 42 -1.90 -12.85 -4.52
N CYS A 43 -1.58 -12.58 -5.79
CA CYS A 43 -2.57 -12.09 -6.74
C CYS A 43 -3.53 -13.23 -7.13
N PRO A 44 -4.86 -13.07 -6.94
CA PRO A 44 -5.81 -14.01 -7.50
C PRO A 44 -5.83 -13.79 -9.01
N CYS A 45 -5.18 -14.66 -9.79
CA CYS A 45 -5.03 -14.54 -11.24
C CYS A 45 -6.35 -14.83 -11.99
N ASN A 46 -7.37 -14.00 -11.73
CA ASN A 46 -8.68 -14.04 -12.34
C ASN A 46 -9.16 -12.59 -12.60
N PRO A 47 -9.42 -12.21 -13.87
CA PRO A 47 -9.73 -10.83 -14.25
C PRO A 47 -11.00 -10.26 -13.62
N THR A 48 -11.90 -11.11 -13.14
CA THR A 48 -13.13 -10.65 -12.47
C THR A 48 -12.84 -10.11 -11.07
N TRP A 49 -11.83 -10.63 -10.38
CA TRP A 49 -11.59 -10.38 -8.96
C TRP A 49 -10.26 -9.69 -8.65
N ASN A 50 -9.24 -9.86 -9.50
CA ASN A 50 -7.90 -9.30 -9.26
C ASN A 50 -7.89 -7.78 -9.07
N ARG A 51 -8.71 -7.05 -9.84
CA ARG A 51 -8.79 -5.60 -9.77
C ARG A 51 -9.41 -5.13 -8.46
N SER A 52 -10.51 -5.73 -8.05
CA SER A 52 -11.19 -5.40 -6.79
C SER A 52 -10.36 -5.81 -5.59
N PHE A 53 -9.74 -7.00 -5.64
CA PHE A 53 -8.87 -7.50 -4.60
C PHE A 53 -7.64 -6.60 -4.41
N SER A 54 -6.92 -6.28 -5.48
CA SER A 54 -5.74 -5.39 -5.42
C SER A 54 -6.10 -3.99 -4.92
N LYS A 55 -7.21 -3.42 -5.38
CA LYS A 55 -7.70 -2.11 -4.91
C LYS A 55 -7.99 -2.07 -3.41
N ALA A 56 -8.42 -3.19 -2.82
CA ALA A 56 -8.70 -3.25 -1.39
C ALA A 56 -7.43 -2.95 -0.56
N PHE A 57 -6.26 -3.41 -1.00
CA PHE A 57 -4.97 -3.13 -0.35
C PHE A 57 -4.54 -1.66 -0.45
N PHE A 58 -4.98 -0.93 -1.49
CA PHE A 58 -4.77 0.52 -1.56
C PHE A 58 -5.70 1.27 -0.60
N ILE A 59 -6.99 0.91 -0.58
CA ILE A 59 -8.02 1.70 0.09
C ILE A 59 -8.10 1.41 1.59
N ILE A 60 -8.06 0.15 2.01
CA ILE A 60 -8.27 -0.23 3.42
C ILE A 60 -7.20 0.39 4.34
N PRO A 61 -5.89 0.23 4.08
CA PRO A 61 -4.88 0.77 4.97
C PRO A 61 -4.79 2.30 4.89
N ALA A 62 -5.10 2.91 3.74
CA ALA A 62 -5.21 4.36 3.62
C ALA A 62 -6.33 4.92 4.52
N ILE A 63 -7.51 4.30 4.53
CA ILE A 63 -8.62 4.67 5.42
C ILE A 63 -8.24 4.46 6.89
N LEU A 64 -7.60 3.33 7.23
CA LEU A 64 -7.17 3.05 8.60
C LEU A 64 -6.15 4.08 9.09
N ALA A 65 -5.13 4.40 8.28
CA ALA A 65 -4.15 5.42 8.61
C ALA A 65 -4.78 6.80 8.79
N PHE A 66 -5.73 7.16 7.92
CA PHE A 66 -6.49 8.39 8.02
C PHE A 66 -7.31 8.48 9.32
N ILE A 67 -8.05 7.43 9.69
CA ILE A 67 -8.85 7.39 10.93
C ILE A 67 -7.96 7.46 12.18
N LEU A 68 -6.82 6.77 12.17
CA LEU A 68 -5.85 6.79 13.27
C LEU A 68 -5.30 8.21 13.48
N MET A 69 -4.94 8.89 12.40
CA MET A 69 -4.46 10.28 12.45
C MET A 69 -5.52 11.23 13.01
N LEU A 70 -6.77 11.13 12.52
CA LEU A 70 -7.87 11.93 13.06
C LEU A 70 -8.08 11.70 14.56
N SER A 71 -7.99 10.43 15.01
CA SER A 71 -8.16 10.06 16.41
C SER A 71 -7.06 10.62 17.32
N ILE A 72 -5.81 10.66 16.84
CA ILE A 72 -4.66 11.21 17.60
C ILE A 72 -4.75 12.73 17.70
N GLN A 73 -5.04 13.39 16.57
CA GLN A 73 -5.08 14.83 16.45
C GLN A 73 -6.26 15.45 17.23
N GLY A 74 -7.38 14.74 17.38
CA GLY A 74 -8.59 15.17 18.11
C GLY A 74 -9.35 16.33 17.45
N CYS A 75 -10.66 16.44 17.63
CA CYS A 75 -11.43 17.59 17.11
C CYS A 75 -11.15 18.84 17.97
N ARG A 76 -10.25 19.72 17.53
CA ARG A 76 -10.15 21.10 18.03
C ARG A 76 -10.37 22.02 16.83
N CYS A 77 -11.39 22.85 16.90
CA CYS A 77 -12.00 23.55 15.76
C CYS A 77 -11.23 24.77 15.25
N ASP A 78 -10.14 25.20 15.89
CA ASP A 78 -9.48 26.47 15.52
C ASP A 78 -8.60 26.40 14.27
N GLU A 79 -8.21 25.20 13.80
CA GLU A 79 -7.40 25.03 12.57
C GLU A 79 -7.86 23.80 11.77
N TRP A 80 -9.06 23.84 11.22
CA TRP A 80 -9.62 22.69 10.49
C TRP A 80 -8.84 22.36 9.21
N PHE A 81 -8.35 23.35 8.47
CA PHE A 81 -7.72 23.14 7.17
C PHE A 81 -6.34 22.44 7.27
N MET A 82 -5.40 22.99 8.05
CA MET A 82 -4.06 22.40 8.21
C MET A 82 -4.09 21.03 8.85
N LYS A 83 -5.03 20.80 9.76
CA LYS A 83 -5.24 19.53 10.44
C LYS A 83 -5.79 18.45 9.49
N THR A 84 -6.75 18.83 8.65
CA THR A 84 -7.28 17.94 7.60
C THR A 84 -6.20 17.55 6.61
N VAL A 85 -5.41 18.52 6.12
CA VAL A 85 -4.29 18.26 5.19
C VAL A 85 -3.25 17.33 5.82
N SER A 86 -2.87 17.57 7.08
CA SER A 86 -1.92 16.71 7.81
C SER A 86 -2.45 15.28 8.01
N SER A 87 -3.76 15.11 8.20
CA SER A 87 -4.38 13.79 8.36
C SER A 87 -4.35 12.94 7.08
N PHE A 88 -4.32 13.59 5.91
CA PHE A 88 -4.21 12.88 4.63
C PHE A 88 -2.77 12.45 4.31
N VAL A 89 -1.75 13.04 4.93
CA VAL A 89 -0.34 12.74 4.62
C VAL A 89 -0.03 11.24 4.70
N PRO A 90 -0.39 10.50 5.77
CA PRO A 90 -0.10 9.07 5.82
C PRO A 90 -0.85 8.24 4.79
N ALA A 91 -2.09 8.63 4.44
CA ALA A 91 -2.86 7.98 3.40
C ALA A 91 -2.22 8.19 2.01
N ILE A 92 -1.75 9.41 1.72
CA ILE A 92 -1.05 9.73 0.47
C ILE A 92 0.28 8.97 0.38
N VAL A 93 1.08 8.98 1.45
CA VAL A 93 2.34 8.24 1.51
C VAL A 93 2.09 6.75 1.29
N TRP A 94 1.05 6.17 1.90
CA TRP A 94 0.67 4.78 1.69
C TRP A 94 0.36 4.46 0.22
N LEU A 95 -0.46 5.29 -0.44
CA LEU A 95 -0.81 5.11 -1.85
C LEU A 95 0.44 5.19 -2.74
N ILE A 96 1.36 6.11 -2.45
CA ILE A 96 2.61 6.29 -3.18
C ILE A 96 3.51 5.05 -3.01
N LEU A 97 3.68 4.55 -1.79
CA LEU A 97 4.50 3.37 -1.52
C LEU A 97 3.98 2.13 -2.26
N LEU A 98 2.68 1.83 -2.14
CA LEU A 98 2.06 0.71 -2.87
C LEU A 98 2.11 0.87 -4.38
N PHE A 99 2.01 2.10 -4.88
CA PHE A 99 2.13 2.36 -6.30
C PHE A 99 3.55 2.06 -6.77
N PHE A 100 4.58 2.58 -6.10
CA PHE A 100 5.98 2.35 -6.45
C PHE A 100 6.41 0.88 -6.39
N ASP A 101 5.80 0.08 -5.53
CA ASP A 101 6.03 -1.36 -5.49
C ASP A 101 5.56 -2.09 -6.77
N GLY A 102 4.50 -1.58 -7.41
CA GLY A 102 4.06 -2.01 -8.74
C GLY A 102 3.37 -3.37 -8.80
N GLN A 103 3.57 -4.25 -7.82
CA GLN A 103 2.99 -5.61 -7.83
C GLN A 103 1.47 -5.60 -7.73
N TYR A 104 0.91 -4.71 -6.91
CA TYR A 104 -0.53 -4.53 -6.80
C TYR A 104 -1.13 -3.89 -8.06
N PHE A 105 -0.40 -2.96 -8.68
CA PHE A 105 -0.81 -2.31 -9.91
C PHE A 105 -0.83 -3.29 -11.09
N THR A 106 0.22 -4.11 -11.22
CA THR A 106 0.30 -5.15 -12.24
C THR A 106 -0.76 -6.23 -12.07
N CYS A 107 -1.05 -6.66 -10.83
CA CYS A 107 -2.16 -7.57 -10.54
C CYS A 107 -3.51 -6.95 -10.93
N ALA A 108 -3.71 -5.65 -10.67
CA ALA A 108 -4.94 -4.95 -11.04
C ALA A 108 -5.14 -4.75 -12.55
N MET A 109 -4.04 -4.68 -13.31
CA MET A 109 -4.04 -4.53 -14.78
C MET A 109 -4.09 -5.87 -15.52
N THR A 110 -3.72 -6.96 -14.86
CA THR A 110 -3.76 -8.30 -15.45
C THR A 110 -5.19 -8.63 -15.91
N ASP A 111 -5.38 -9.00 -17.16
CA ASP A 111 -6.69 -9.32 -17.73
C ASP A 111 -6.86 -10.80 -18.08
N TRP A 112 -5.81 -11.60 -17.89
CA TRP A 112 -5.82 -13.04 -18.13
C TRP A 112 -6.06 -13.87 -16.86
N LYS A 113 -6.64 -15.05 -17.05
CA LYS A 113 -6.66 -16.10 -16.03
C LYS A 113 -5.32 -16.81 -15.99
N GLY A 114 -4.85 -17.11 -14.79
CA GLY A 114 -3.55 -17.73 -14.62
C GLY A 114 -3.39 -18.45 -13.31
N ARG A 115 -2.18 -18.94 -13.10
CA ARG A 115 -1.70 -19.48 -11.83
C ARG A 115 -0.68 -18.51 -11.27
N PHE A 116 -0.78 -18.22 -9.98
CA PHE A 116 0.21 -17.41 -9.29
C PHE A 116 1.53 -18.20 -9.19
N VAL A 117 2.64 -17.59 -9.61
CA VAL A 117 3.98 -18.21 -9.57
C VAL A 117 5.00 -17.20 -9.08
N LEU A 118 5.89 -17.65 -8.20
CA LEU A 118 7.09 -16.94 -7.77
C LEU A 118 8.29 -17.41 -8.61
N ILE A 119 8.98 -16.49 -9.28
CA ILE A 119 10.22 -16.80 -9.99
C ILE A 119 11.41 -16.32 -9.15
N ASP A 120 12.16 -17.27 -8.58
CA ASP A 120 13.39 -17.00 -7.85
C ASP A 120 14.59 -16.80 -8.81
N LYS A 121 14.67 -15.64 -9.47
CA LYS A 121 15.83 -15.28 -10.30
C LYS A 121 16.40 -13.93 -9.88
N ALA A 122 17.35 -13.91 -8.95
CA ALA A 122 18.10 -12.75 -8.42
C ALA A 122 17.27 -11.57 -7.85
N ALA A 123 16.03 -11.39 -8.28
CA ALA A 123 14.96 -10.60 -7.71
C ALA A 123 13.67 -11.44 -7.82
N PRO A 124 13.05 -11.85 -6.70
CA PRO A 124 11.83 -12.66 -6.73
C PRO A 124 10.73 -11.87 -7.45
N LYS A 125 10.22 -12.42 -8.57
CA LYS A 125 9.13 -11.80 -9.34
C LYS A 125 7.84 -12.57 -9.11
N LYS A 126 6.87 -11.91 -8.47
CA LYS A 126 5.49 -12.38 -8.33
C LYS A 126 4.73 -12.10 -9.63
N TRP A 127 4.18 -13.12 -10.28
CA TRP A 127 3.44 -12.92 -11.52
C TRP A 127 2.35 -13.99 -11.74
N CYS A 128 1.39 -13.65 -12.59
CA CYS A 128 0.32 -14.56 -13.01
C CYS A 128 0.70 -15.28 -14.31
N GLU A 129 1.05 -16.57 -14.19
CA GLU A 129 1.33 -17.45 -15.32
C GLU A 129 0.04 -17.81 -16.05
N PRO A 130 -0.12 -17.47 -17.34
CA PRO A 130 -1.34 -17.79 -18.08
C PRO A 130 -1.50 -19.31 -18.21
N ILE A 131 -2.73 -19.79 -17.99
CA ILE A 131 -3.13 -21.15 -18.40
C ILE A 131 -3.39 -21.06 -19.90
N SER A 132 -2.89 -22.01 -20.70
CA SER A 132 -2.70 -21.98 -22.17
C SER A 132 -3.94 -21.75 -23.07
N GLU A 133 -4.95 -21.00 -22.65
CA GLU A 133 -6.23 -20.81 -23.35
C GLU A 133 -6.29 -19.55 -24.24
N GLY A 134 -5.17 -18.89 -24.54
CA GLY A 134 -5.16 -17.57 -25.23
C GLY A 134 -4.29 -17.48 -26.48
N ASN A 135 -4.54 -16.43 -27.28
CA ASN A 135 -3.78 -16.06 -28.50
C ASN A 135 -2.37 -15.48 -28.23
N TYR A 136 -2.03 -15.20 -26.98
CA TYR A 136 -0.79 -14.50 -26.62
C TYR A 136 0.29 -15.48 -26.14
N THR A 137 1.53 -15.18 -26.49
CA THR A 137 2.67 -15.97 -26.01
C THR A 137 3.01 -15.61 -24.57
N ARG A 138 3.53 -16.60 -23.81
CA ARG A 138 4.00 -16.40 -22.43
C ARG A 138 5.02 -15.25 -22.30
N GLN A 139 5.88 -15.09 -23.30
CA GLN A 139 6.93 -14.07 -23.32
C GLN A 139 6.34 -12.66 -23.46
N GLU A 140 5.33 -12.47 -24.32
CA GLU A 140 4.66 -11.17 -24.48
C GLU A 140 3.97 -10.73 -23.18
N LEU A 141 3.28 -11.65 -22.51
CA LEU A 141 2.59 -11.35 -21.24
C LEU A 141 3.58 -11.04 -20.11
N MET A 142 4.73 -11.72 -20.09
CA MET A 142 5.82 -11.40 -19.16
C MET A 142 6.44 -10.03 -19.47
N LEU A 143 6.56 -9.64 -20.74
CA LEU A 143 7.09 -8.32 -21.11
C LEU A 143 6.12 -7.21 -20.67
N ARG A 144 4.81 -7.39 -20.89
CA ARG A 144 3.78 -6.44 -20.45
C ARG A 144 3.75 -6.26 -18.93
N SER A 145 3.89 -7.34 -18.17
CA SER A 145 3.93 -7.22 -16.70
C SER A 145 5.16 -6.44 -16.24
N LEU A 146 6.31 -6.62 -16.91
CA LEU A 146 7.51 -5.82 -16.64
C LEU A 146 7.34 -4.34 -17.03
N GLU A 147 6.67 -4.05 -18.15
CA GLU A 147 6.33 -2.66 -18.52
C GLU A 147 5.44 -1.99 -17.47
N TRP A 148 4.47 -2.71 -16.90
CA TRP A 148 3.63 -2.17 -15.83
C TRP A 148 4.39 -1.92 -14.54
N ILE A 149 5.34 -2.77 -14.17
CA ILE A 149 6.26 -2.52 -13.03
C ILE A 149 7.15 -1.31 -13.33
N GLY A 150 7.63 -1.17 -14.56
CA GLY A 150 8.44 -0.03 -14.99
C GLY A 150 7.67 1.29 -15.00
N MET A 151 6.39 1.27 -15.36
CA MET A 151 5.53 2.48 -15.31
C MET A 151 5.16 2.91 -13.89
N SER A 152 5.24 2.00 -12.93
CA SER A 152 4.89 2.30 -11.54
C SER A 152 6.07 2.83 -10.73
N GLN A 153 7.31 2.68 -11.22
CA GLN A 153 8.57 3.17 -10.64
C GLN A 153 8.94 4.56 -11.15
#